data_AF-A0A6M0BED8-F1
#
_entry.id   AF-A0A6M0BED8-F1
#
_cell.length_a   1.000
_cell.length_b   1.000
_cell.length_c   1.000
_cell.angle_alpha   90.00
_cell.angle_beta   90.00
_cell.angle_gamma   90.00
#
_symmetry.space_group_name_H-M   'P 1'
#
loop_
_entity.id
_entity.type
_entity.pdbx_description
1 polymer ?
#
loop_
_entity_poly.entity_id
_entity_poly.type
_entity_poly.pdbx_seq_one_letter_code
_entity_poly.pdbx_strand_id
1 'polypeptide(L)'
;MSLKRVATSGVKWSLVSQVGRQVMQFVTTAILARLLSPSDFGLLGMAMIVIAFIDLFKDLGTSSAVIQRKNISDALLHSLFWINVALGILGIFVIFVISPLAASFYQEPRVTSVLRFLSLNFFISGISILQKAILEKNLAFNTLAKIEICAIVSASFVGIGSALLGFGVWSLVYQSLVLVTVTTVML
;
A
#
# COMPACT_ATOMS: atom_id res chain seq x y z
N MET A 1 -2.39 -32.99 -5.39
CA MET A 1 -3.15 -32.24 -6.42
C MET A 1 -2.21 -31.91 -7.57
N SER A 2 -2.63 -32.05 -8.83
CA SER A 2 -1.78 -31.75 -10.01
C SER A 2 -1.36 -30.28 -10.01
N LEU A 3 -0.06 -30.01 -10.20
CA LEU A 3 0.53 -28.67 -10.31
C LEU A 3 -0.23 -27.77 -11.30
N LYS A 4 -0.75 -28.36 -12.39
CA LYS A 4 -1.54 -27.65 -13.41
C LYS A 4 -2.85 -27.09 -12.84
N ARG A 5 -3.49 -27.78 -11.89
CA ARG A 5 -4.76 -27.35 -11.28
C ARG A 5 -4.56 -26.22 -10.27
N VAL A 6 -3.46 -26.26 -9.50
CA VAL A 6 -3.09 -25.19 -8.55
C VAL A 6 -2.63 -23.93 -9.29
N ALA A 7 -1.82 -24.08 -10.34
CA ALA A 7 -1.39 -22.96 -11.18
C ALA A 7 -2.59 -22.28 -11.88
N THR A 8 -3.50 -23.06 -12.48
CA THR A 8 -4.69 -22.48 -13.15
C THR A 8 -5.67 -21.84 -12.17
N SER A 9 -5.85 -22.38 -10.96
CA SER A 9 -6.66 -21.73 -9.93
C SER A 9 -6.00 -20.46 -9.38
N GLY A 10 -4.68 -20.47 -9.18
CA GLY A 10 -3.92 -19.32 -8.70
C GLY A 10 -3.97 -18.16 -9.69
N VAL A 11 -3.75 -18.44 -10.98
CA VAL A 11 -3.88 -17.45 -12.06
C VAL A 11 -5.29 -16.86 -12.10
N LYS A 12 -6.34 -17.69 -12.00
CA LYS A 12 -7.73 -17.20 -11.96
C LYS A 12 -7.96 -16.25 -10.78
N TRP A 13 -7.53 -16.61 -9.57
CA TRP A 13 -7.70 -15.75 -8.39
C TRP A 13 -6.88 -14.46 -8.48
N SER A 14 -5.65 -14.53 -8.99
CA SER A 14 -4.83 -13.34 -9.24
C SER A 14 -5.51 -12.41 -10.23
N LEU A 15 -6.01 -12.93 -11.36
CA LEU A 15 -6.74 -12.14 -12.36
C LEU A 15 -8.02 -11.52 -11.78
N VAL A 16 -8.82 -12.30 -11.06
CA VAL A 16 -10.05 -11.80 -10.42
C VAL A 16 -9.72 -10.69 -9.42
N SER A 17 -8.69 -10.87 -8.59
CA SER A 17 -8.27 -9.85 -7.62
C SER A 17 -7.77 -8.58 -8.30
N GLN A 18 -6.99 -8.72 -9.38
CA GLN A 18 -6.41 -7.59 -10.09
C GLN A 18 -7.49 -6.79 -10.84
N VAL A 19 -8.38 -7.48 -11.56
CA VAL A 19 -9.52 -6.85 -12.24
C VAL A 19 -10.46 -6.22 -11.21
N GLY A 20 -10.80 -6.93 -10.13
CA GLY A 20 -11.64 -6.42 -9.05
C GLY A 20 -11.05 -5.15 -8.40
N ARG A 21 -9.75 -5.17 -8.11
CA ARG A 21 -9.02 -4.01 -7.57
C ARG A 21 -9.05 -2.84 -8.55
N GLN A 22 -8.78 -3.07 -9.83
CA GLN A 22 -8.77 -2.02 -10.85
C GLN A 22 -10.15 -1.38 -11.03
N VAL A 23 -11.21 -2.20 -11.08
CA VAL A 23 -12.60 -1.73 -11.18
C VAL A 23 -12.97 -0.93 -9.94
N MET A 24 -12.69 -1.44 -8.74
CA MET A 24 -12.98 -0.71 -7.50
C MET A 24 -12.22 0.60 -7.41
N GLN A 25 -10.93 0.61 -7.79
CA GLN A 25 -10.13 1.83 -7.79
C GLN A 25 -10.66 2.85 -8.79
N PHE A 26 -11.04 2.41 -10.00
CA PHE A 26 -11.65 3.27 -11.00
C PHE A 26 -12.96 3.89 -10.50
N VAL A 27 -13.88 3.07 -9.98
CA VAL A 27 -15.17 3.54 -9.44
C VAL A 27 -14.95 4.52 -8.29
N THR A 28 -14.07 4.18 -7.34
CA THR A 28 -13.76 5.03 -6.19
C THR A 28 -13.16 6.37 -6.64
N THR A 29 -12.22 6.34 -7.58
CA THR A 29 -11.58 7.55 -8.10
C THR A 29 -12.59 8.41 -8.86
N ALA A 30 -13.48 7.82 -9.66
CA ALA A 30 -14.53 8.55 -10.37
C ALA A 30 -15.52 9.24 -9.41
N ILE A 31 -15.86 8.59 -8.30
CA ILE A 31 -16.69 9.18 -7.25
C ILE A 31 -15.94 10.33 -6.57
N LEU A 32 -14.71 10.09 -6.11
CA LEU A 32 -13.90 11.11 -5.42
C LEU A 32 -13.57 12.30 -6.33
N ALA A 33 -13.38 12.10 -7.62
CA ALA A 33 -13.17 13.16 -8.60
C ALA A 33 -14.38 14.10 -8.74
N ARG A 34 -15.59 13.65 -8.39
CA ARG A 34 -16.79 14.50 -8.33
C ARG A 34 -16.95 15.20 -6.98
N LEU A 35 -16.44 14.61 -5.91
CA LEU A 35 -16.58 15.12 -4.54
C LEU A 35 -15.46 16.08 -4.15
N LEU A 36 -14.26 15.89 -4.69
CA LEU A 36 -13.06 16.66 -4.35
C LEU A 36 -12.72 17.67 -5.44
N SER A 37 -12.01 18.73 -5.05
CA SER A 37 -11.51 19.70 -6.01
C SER A 37 -10.29 19.17 -6.77
N PRO A 38 -10.00 19.72 -7.96
CA PRO A 38 -8.74 19.43 -8.66
C PRO A 38 -7.49 19.77 -7.83
N SER A 39 -7.59 20.76 -6.93
CA SER A 39 -6.49 21.15 -6.05
C SER A 39 -6.16 20.08 -4.99
N ASP A 40 -7.15 19.34 -4.49
CA ASP A 40 -6.90 18.22 -3.57
C ASP A 40 -6.17 17.05 -4.27
N PHE A 41 -6.55 16.74 -5.51
CA PHE A 41 -5.82 15.76 -6.33
C PHE A 41 -4.41 16.23 -6.68
N GLY A 42 -4.23 17.52 -6.97
CA GLY A 42 -2.91 18.11 -7.20
C GLY A 42 -2.01 17.96 -5.97
N LEU A 43 -2.54 18.27 -4.79
CA LEU A 43 -1.82 18.14 -3.52
C LEU A 43 -1.41 16.68 -3.23
N LEU A 44 -2.32 15.72 -3.43
CA LEU A 44 -1.98 14.31 -3.31
C LEU A 44 -0.93 13.90 -4.35
N GLY A 45 -1.06 14.36 -5.60
CA GLY A 45 -0.12 14.07 -6.68
C GLY A 45 1.31 14.52 -6.37
N MET A 46 1.47 15.74 -5.84
CA MET A 46 2.77 16.24 -5.37
C MET A 46 3.38 15.33 -4.30
N ALA A 47 2.57 14.89 -3.33
CA ALA A 47 3.01 13.98 -2.29
C ALA A 47 3.39 12.60 -2.86
N MET A 48 2.60 12.08 -3.79
CA MET A 48 2.81 10.76 -4.40
C MET A 48 4.13 10.67 -5.17
N ILE A 49 4.61 11.75 -5.77
CA ILE A 49 5.93 11.77 -6.43
C ILE A 49 7.04 11.43 -5.43
N VAL A 50 7.01 12.08 -4.26
CA VAL A 50 8.01 11.85 -3.20
C VAL A 50 7.84 10.45 -2.60
N ILE A 51 6.60 10.03 -2.31
CA ILE A 51 6.30 8.70 -1.77
C ILE A 51 6.81 7.62 -2.74
N ALA A 52 6.53 7.73 -4.03
CA ALA A 52 6.93 6.75 -5.04
C ALA A 52 8.46 6.59 -5.10
N PHE A 53 9.21 7.68 -4.96
CA PHE A 53 10.67 7.62 -4.92
C PHE A 53 11.20 6.83 -3.72
N ILE A 54 10.62 7.03 -2.54
CA ILE A 54 11.01 6.30 -1.32
C ILE A 54 10.55 4.83 -1.38
N ASP A 55 9.41 4.54 -2.00
CA ASP A 55 8.87 3.18 -2.15
C ASP A 55 9.80 2.24 -2.94
N LEU A 56 10.64 2.78 -3.84
CA LEU A 56 11.68 2.02 -4.55
C LEU A 56 12.68 1.34 -3.60
N PHE A 57 12.91 1.89 -2.41
CA PHE A 57 13.93 1.43 -1.46
C PHE A 57 13.35 0.59 -0.31
N LYS A 58 12.06 0.34 -0.31
CA LYS A 58 11.34 -0.15 0.86
C LYS A 58 11.48 -1.65 1.11
N ASP A 59 11.50 -2.45 0.05
CA ASP A 59 11.60 -3.91 0.14
C ASP A 59 13.04 -4.41 -0.11
N LEU A 60 13.87 -3.63 -0.83
CA LEU A 60 15.26 -4.02 -1.20
C LEU A 60 15.41 -5.48 -1.70
N GLY A 61 14.35 -6.04 -2.29
CA GLY A 61 14.32 -7.41 -2.80
C GLY A 61 14.06 -8.51 -1.76
N THR A 62 13.71 -8.19 -0.51
CA THR A 62 13.46 -9.21 0.52
C THR A 62 12.28 -10.13 0.16
N SER A 63 11.18 -9.59 -0.39
CA SER A 63 10.06 -10.41 -0.87
C SER A 63 10.50 -11.39 -1.95
N SER A 64 11.30 -10.91 -2.92
CA SER A 64 11.81 -11.74 -4.01
C SER A 64 12.72 -12.86 -3.50
N ALA A 65 13.59 -12.55 -2.54
CA ALA A 65 14.46 -13.54 -1.90
C ALA A 65 13.65 -14.63 -1.18
N VAL A 66 12.53 -14.26 -0.56
CA VAL A 66 11.64 -15.21 0.13
C VAL A 66 10.92 -16.11 -0.87
N ILE A 67 10.35 -15.54 -1.92
CA ILE A 67 9.59 -16.28 -2.93
C ILE A 67 10.47 -17.29 -3.68
N GLN A 68 11.70 -16.90 -4.06
CA GLN A 68 12.58 -17.74 -4.88
C GLN A 68 13.28 -18.86 -4.08
N ARG A 69 13.54 -18.67 -2.79
CA ARG A 69 14.32 -19.61 -2.00
C ARG A 69 13.44 -20.76 -1.50
N LYS A 70 13.72 -21.99 -1.97
CA LYS A 70 12.94 -23.20 -1.59
C LYS A 70 12.87 -23.41 -0.08
N ASN A 71 14.03 -23.54 0.56
CA ASN A 71 14.14 -23.75 2.01
C ASN A 71 14.60 -22.45 2.68
N ILE A 72 13.80 -21.96 3.61
CA ILE A 72 14.09 -20.77 4.40
C ILE A 72 13.99 -21.18 5.86
N SER A 73 14.99 -20.82 6.66
CA SER A 73 14.95 -21.00 8.11
C SER A 73 14.13 -19.88 8.77
N ASP A 74 13.49 -20.20 9.90
CA ASP A 74 12.74 -19.21 10.68
C ASP A 74 13.62 -18.04 11.14
N ALA A 75 14.88 -18.32 11.48
CA ALA A 75 15.86 -17.28 11.82
C ALA A 75 16.06 -16.26 10.69
N LEU A 76 16.06 -16.71 9.43
CA LEU A 76 16.16 -15.81 8.29
C LEU A 76 14.88 -15.01 8.09
N LEU A 77 13.70 -15.63 8.24
CA LEU A 77 12.42 -14.93 8.16
C LEU A 77 12.34 -13.82 9.21
N HIS A 78 12.67 -14.13 10.47
CA HIS A 78 12.69 -13.12 11.54
C HIS A 78 13.67 -11.98 11.23
N SER A 79 14.85 -12.29 10.69
CA SER A 79 15.82 -11.26 10.29
C SER A 79 15.28 -10.36 9.18
N LEU A 80 14.68 -10.94 8.14
CA LEU A 80 14.09 -10.19 7.03
C LEU A 80 12.88 -9.36 7.47
N PHE A 81 12.08 -9.86 8.41
CA PHE A 81 10.99 -9.11 9.01
C PHE A 81 11.49 -7.83 9.69
N TRP A 82 12.48 -7.96 10.58
CA TRP A 82 13.03 -6.80 11.29
C TRP A 82 13.74 -5.82 10.36
N ILE A 83 14.38 -6.30 9.28
CA ILE A 83 14.93 -5.43 8.23
C ILE A 83 13.83 -4.61 7.58
N ASN A 84 12.72 -5.22 7.14
CA ASN A 84 11.61 -4.48 6.52
C ASN A 84 10.95 -3.48 7.46
N VAL A 85 10.79 -3.83 8.74
CA VAL A 85 10.29 -2.90 9.77
C VAL A 85 11.26 -1.72 9.93
N ALA A 86 12.57 -1.98 10.02
CA ALA A 86 13.59 -0.94 10.13
C ALA A 86 13.61 -0.02 8.90
N LEU A 87 13.50 -0.58 7.69
CA LEU A 87 13.38 0.19 6.44
C LEU A 87 12.10 1.03 6.42
N GLY A 88 10.98 0.49 6.94
CA GLY A 88 9.74 1.23 7.09
C GLY A 88 9.87 2.45 8.03
N ILE A 89 10.52 2.27 9.17
CA ILE A 89 10.81 3.36 10.13
C ILE A 89 11.77 4.38 9.50
N LEU A 90 12.82 3.91 8.81
CA LEU A 90 13.75 4.77 8.09
C LEU A 90 13.01 5.60 7.03
N GLY A 91 12.09 4.99 6.30
CA GLY A 91 11.22 5.67 5.33
C GLY A 91 10.41 6.79 5.96
N ILE A 92 9.84 6.58 7.16
CA ILE A 92 9.16 7.64 7.92
C ILE A 92 10.12 8.79 8.20
N PHE A 93 11.30 8.50 8.76
CA PHE A 93 12.27 9.52 9.14
C PHE A 93 12.71 10.35 7.92
N VAL A 94 13.02 9.67 6.80
CA VAL A 94 13.42 10.31 5.54
C VAL A 94 12.30 11.20 4.99
N ILE A 95 11.06 10.71 4.93
CA ILE A 95 9.92 11.53 4.51
C ILE A 95 9.74 12.73 5.45
N PHE A 96 9.89 12.56 6.76
CA PHE A 96 9.71 13.64 7.72
C PHE A 96 10.71 14.78 7.49
N VAL A 97 11.97 14.45 7.22
CA VAL A 97 13.04 15.41 6.89
C VAL A 97 12.85 16.05 5.51
N ILE A 98 12.43 15.27 4.50
CA ILE A 98 12.24 15.78 3.12
C ILE A 98 10.94 16.59 2.98
N SER A 99 9.92 16.30 3.80
CA SER A 99 8.59 16.92 3.70
C SER A 99 8.58 18.47 3.64
N PRO A 100 9.31 19.22 4.50
CA PRO A 100 9.36 20.68 4.39
C PRO A 100 10.09 21.16 3.12
N LEU A 101 11.12 20.43 2.68
CA LEU A 101 11.83 20.76 1.44
C LEU A 101 10.89 20.60 0.23
N ALA A 102 10.15 19.50 0.18
CA ALA A 102 9.15 19.26 -0.86
C ALA A 102 8.05 20.35 -0.86
N ALA A 103 7.54 20.74 0.31
CA ALA A 103 6.54 21.81 0.42
C ALA A 103 7.07 23.16 -0.07
N SER A 104 8.34 23.48 0.21
CA SER A 104 8.98 24.69 -0.30
C SER A 104 9.17 24.67 -1.83
N PHE A 105 9.52 23.51 -2.40
CA PHE A 105 9.69 23.32 -3.83
C PHE A 105 8.38 23.51 -4.61
N TYR A 106 7.29 22.93 -4.10
CA TYR A 106 5.96 23.06 -4.72
C TYR A 106 5.20 24.34 -4.34
N GLN A 107 5.76 25.18 -3.45
CA GLN A 107 5.10 26.37 -2.90
C GLN A 107 3.73 26.06 -2.25
N GLU A 108 3.57 24.86 -1.68
CA GLU A 108 2.32 24.39 -1.09
C GLU A 108 2.58 23.80 0.32
N PRO A 109 2.34 24.59 1.40
CA PRO A 109 2.64 24.16 2.77
C PRO A 109 1.90 22.89 3.19
N ARG A 110 0.69 22.64 2.65
CA ARG A 110 -0.12 21.46 2.99
C ARG A 110 0.56 20.15 2.61
N VAL A 111 1.49 20.16 1.65
CA VAL A 111 2.28 18.97 1.23
C VAL A 111 3.01 18.36 2.42
N THR A 112 3.52 19.19 3.33
CA THR A 112 4.27 18.72 4.51
C THR A 112 3.44 17.76 5.34
N SER A 113 2.22 18.16 5.69
CA SER A 113 1.32 17.36 6.53
C SER A 113 0.87 16.10 5.81
N VAL A 114 0.51 16.20 4.53
CA VAL A 114 0.09 15.05 3.72
C VAL A 114 1.21 14.01 3.62
N LEU A 115 2.44 14.43 3.32
CA LEU A 115 3.60 13.54 3.27
C LEU A 115 3.86 12.85 4.60
N ARG A 116 3.85 13.59 5.71
CA ARG A 116 4.08 13.02 7.05
C ARG A 116 3.05 11.96 7.39
N PHE A 117 1.77 12.18 7.10
CA PHE A 117 0.74 11.16 7.33
C PHE A 117 0.87 9.96 6.40
N LEU A 118 1.12 10.18 5.10
CA LEU A 118 1.34 9.08 4.16
C LEU A 118 2.61 8.28 4.47
N SER A 119 3.58 8.87 5.17
CA SER A 119 4.80 8.17 5.59
C SER A 119 4.51 6.97 6.50
N LEU A 120 3.40 7.00 7.26
CA LEU A 120 2.99 5.88 8.11
C LEU A 120 2.73 4.60 7.30
N ASN A 121 2.39 4.73 6.01
CA ASN A 121 2.26 3.57 5.13
C ASN A 121 3.54 2.73 5.12
N PHE A 122 4.73 3.33 5.14
CA PHE A 122 6.00 2.61 5.06
C PHE A 122 6.21 1.67 6.25
N PHE A 123 5.90 2.13 7.46
CA PHE A 123 6.01 1.29 8.65
C PHE A 123 4.99 0.15 8.64
N ILE A 124 3.71 0.47 8.38
CA ILE A 124 2.63 -0.52 8.39
C ILE A 124 2.89 -1.59 7.33
N SER A 125 3.34 -1.19 6.14
CA SER A 125 3.68 -2.14 5.08
C SER A 125 5.00 -2.88 5.32
N GLY A 126 5.98 -2.29 6.00
CA GLY A 126 7.17 -2.99 6.49
C GLY A 126 6.82 -4.22 7.35
N ILE A 127 5.73 -4.13 8.12
CA ILE A 127 5.21 -5.24 8.93
C ILE A 127 4.56 -6.33 8.08
N SER A 128 3.97 -6.02 6.91
CA SER A 128 3.20 -6.98 6.10
C SER A 128 3.91 -7.54 4.86
N ILE A 129 5.01 -6.91 4.43
CA ILE A 129 5.77 -7.32 3.24
C ILE A 129 6.12 -8.81 3.28
N LEU A 130 6.65 -9.29 4.40
CA LEU A 130 7.12 -10.67 4.52
C LEU A 130 5.98 -11.69 4.47
N GLN A 131 4.87 -11.41 5.14
CA GLN A 131 3.68 -12.25 5.24
C GLN A 131 3.04 -12.40 3.87
N LYS A 132 2.94 -11.29 3.13
CA LYS A 132 2.49 -11.31 1.74
C LYS A 132 3.41 -12.17 0.87
N ALA A 133 4.72 -12.02 0.98
CA ALA A 133 5.69 -12.83 0.25
C ALA A 133 5.58 -14.34 0.56
N ILE A 134 5.30 -14.70 1.83
CA ILE A 134 5.08 -16.10 2.24
C ILE A 134 3.79 -16.66 1.60
N LEU A 135 2.69 -15.91 1.58
CA LEU A 135 1.45 -16.34 0.91
C LEU A 135 1.65 -16.52 -0.60
N GLU A 136 2.38 -15.59 -1.24
CA GLU A 136 2.72 -15.68 -2.66
C GLU A 136 3.59 -16.91 -2.94
N LYS A 137 4.62 -17.16 -2.12
CA LYS A 137 5.45 -18.37 -2.20
C LYS A 137 4.62 -19.66 -2.09
N ASN A 138 3.63 -19.68 -1.22
CA ASN A 138 2.74 -20.81 -1.01
C ASN A 138 1.61 -20.92 -2.05
N LEU A 139 1.60 -20.04 -3.06
CA LEU A 139 0.56 -19.95 -4.10
C LEU A 139 -0.85 -19.75 -3.52
N ALA A 140 -0.95 -19.16 -2.33
CA ALA A 140 -2.20 -18.88 -1.62
C ALA A 140 -2.89 -17.60 -2.15
N PHE A 141 -2.94 -17.43 -3.47
CA PHE A 141 -3.48 -16.26 -4.14
C PHE A 141 -4.97 -16.05 -3.87
N ASN A 142 -5.71 -17.10 -3.54
CA ASN A 142 -7.11 -17.01 -3.11
C ASN A 142 -7.26 -16.27 -1.77
N THR A 143 -6.36 -16.52 -0.82
CA THR A 143 -6.35 -15.81 0.47
C THR A 143 -5.93 -14.37 0.26
N LEU A 144 -4.85 -14.14 -0.49
CA LEU A 144 -4.36 -12.81 -0.80
C LEU A 144 -5.45 -11.97 -1.52
N ALA A 145 -6.15 -12.57 -2.49
CA ALA A 145 -7.25 -11.93 -3.20
C ALA A 145 -8.37 -11.46 -2.26
N LYS A 146 -8.78 -12.29 -1.30
CA LYS A 146 -9.82 -11.93 -0.32
C LYS A 146 -9.37 -10.77 0.56
N ILE A 147 -8.14 -10.82 1.06
CA ILE A 147 -7.55 -9.76 1.89
C ILE A 147 -7.56 -8.44 1.12
N GLU A 148 -7.05 -8.43 -0.12
CA GLU A 148 -6.97 -7.22 -0.93
C GLU A 148 -8.34 -6.64 -1.29
N ILE A 149 -9.32 -7.49 -1.59
CA ILE A 149 -10.70 -7.05 -1.86
C ILE A 149 -11.33 -6.44 -0.60
N CYS A 150 -11.19 -7.08 0.55
CA CYS A 150 -11.70 -6.54 1.82
C CYS A 150 -11.04 -5.20 2.17
N ALA A 151 -9.72 -5.10 1.98
CA ALA A 151 -8.97 -3.88 2.22
C ALA A 151 -9.40 -2.74 1.28
N ILE A 152 -9.52 -2.97 -0.03
CA ILE A 152 -9.93 -1.91 -0.97
C ILE A 152 -11.36 -1.47 -0.74
N VAL A 153 -12.29 -2.40 -0.44
CA VAL A 153 -13.68 -2.05 -0.14
C VAL A 153 -13.75 -1.18 1.12
N SER A 154 -13.06 -1.59 2.19
CA SER A 154 -13.02 -0.82 3.45
C SER A 154 -12.40 0.56 3.24
N ALA A 155 -11.28 0.63 2.50
CA ALA A 155 -10.61 1.87 2.17
C ALA A 155 -11.50 2.81 1.34
N SER A 156 -12.19 2.28 0.33
CA SER A 156 -13.11 3.06 -0.51
C SER A 156 -14.27 3.62 0.31
N PHE A 157 -14.85 2.86 1.23
CA PHE A 157 -15.90 3.36 2.11
C PHE A 157 -15.40 4.50 3.01
N VAL A 158 -14.22 4.37 3.61
CA VAL A 158 -13.65 5.43 4.44
C VAL A 158 -13.26 6.66 3.62
N GLY A 159 -12.66 6.48 2.44
CA GLY A 159 -12.30 7.56 1.53
C GLY A 159 -13.53 8.34 1.05
N ILE A 160 -14.54 7.65 0.52
CA ILE A 160 -15.77 8.29 0.05
C ILE A 160 -16.53 8.92 1.22
N GLY A 161 -16.66 8.22 2.35
CA GLY A 161 -17.34 8.73 3.54
C GLY A 161 -16.69 10.01 4.09
N SER A 162 -15.36 10.04 4.17
CA SER A 162 -14.64 11.25 4.59
C SER A 162 -14.69 12.38 3.55
N ALA A 163 -14.73 12.06 2.25
CA ALA A 163 -14.95 13.08 1.23
C ALA A 163 -16.34 13.72 1.34
N LEU A 164 -17.38 12.92 1.60
CA LEU A 164 -18.75 13.41 1.82
C LEU A 164 -18.88 14.32 3.06
N LEU A 165 -18.05 14.08 4.08
CA LEU A 165 -17.96 14.92 5.28
C LEU A 165 -17.11 16.20 5.06
N GLY A 166 -16.56 16.41 3.86
CA GLY A 166 -15.82 17.63 3.52
C GLY A 166 -14.35 17.64 3.94
N PHE A 167 -13.73 16.49 4.19
CA PHE A 167 -12.32 16.42 4.60
C PHE A 167 -11.30 16.73 3.48
N GLY A 168 -11.74 16.94 2.24
CA GLY A 168 -10.87 17.31 1.11
C GLY A 168 -9.79 16.25 0.84
N VAL A 169 -8.53 16.69 0.64
CA VAL A 169 -7.37 15.80 0.42
C VAL A 169 -7.21 14.70 1.48
N TRP A 170 -7.64 14.95 2.71
CA TRP A 170 -7.48 13.98 3.81
C TRP A 170 -8.28 12.71 3.58
N SER A 171 -9.35 12.79 2.78
CA SER A 171 -10.10 11.60 2.37
C SER A 171 -9.24 10.59 1.60
N LEU A 172 -8.38 11.08 0.71
CA LEU A 172 -7.44 10.26 -0.07
C LEU A 172 -6.33 9.69 0.83
N VAL A 173 -5.88 10.48 1.83
CA VAL A 173 -4.89 10.04 2.82
C VAL A 173 -5.46 8.92 3.70
N TYR A 174 -6.68 9.09 4.23
CA TYR A 174 -7.35 8.07 5.04
C TYR A 174 -7.64 6.81 4.24
N GLN A 175 -8.09 6.94 2.99
CA GLN A 175 -8.25 5.80 2.08
C GLN A 175 -6.94 5.01 1.97
N SER A 176 -5.81 5.69 1.74
CA SER A 176 -4.49 5.04 1.62
C SER A 176 -4.09 4.31 2.90
N LEU A 177 -4.23 4.96 4.05
CA LEU A 177 -3.88 4.39 5.36
C LEU A 177 -4.75 3.18 5.71
N VAL A 178 -6.06 3.27 5.50
CA VAL A 178 -6.98 2.15 5.76
C VAL A 178 -6.66 0.96 4.86
N LEU A 179 -6.34 1.20 3.59
CA LEU A 179 -5.96 0.13 2.67
C LEU A 179 -4.77 -0.67 3.20
N VAL A 180 -3.69 0.02 3.58
CA VAL A 180 -2.47 -0.63 4.07
C VAL A 180 -2.68 -1.28 5.44
N THR A 181 -3.45 -0.63 6.32
CA THR A 181 -3.74 -1.14 7.67
C THR A 181 -4.59 -2.40 7.61
N VAL A 182 -5.72 -2.39 6.89
CA VAL A 182 -6.60 -3.56 6.78
C VAL A 182 -5.88 -4.72 6.10
N THR A 183 -5.09 -4.44 5.05
CA THR A 183 -4.24 -5.47 4.41
C THR A 183 -3.30 -6.10 5.44
N THR A 184 -2.62 -5.29 6.25
CA THR A 184 -1.64 -5.75 7.23
C THR A 184 -2.27 -6.54 8.38
N VAL A 185 -3.43 -6.12 8.87
CA VAL A 185 -4.15 -6.80 9.97
C VAL A 185 -4.71 -8.17 9.54
N MET A 186 -5.07 -8.33 8.26
CA MET A 186 -5.62 -9.58 7.75
C MET A 186 -4.57 -10.59 7.27
N LEU A 187 -3.29 -10.20 7.20
CA LEU A 187 -2.16 -11.05 6.84
C LEU A 187 -1.62 -11.82 8.06
#